data_AF-A0A3L8BUY5-F1
#
_entry.id   AF-A0A3L8BUY5-F1
#
_cell.length_a   1.000
_cell.length_b   1.000
_cell.length_c   1.000
_cell.angle_alpha   90.00
_cell.angle_beta   90.00
_cell.angle_gamma   90.00
#
_symmetry.space_group_name_H-M   'P 1'
#
loop_
_entity.id
_entity.type
_entity.pdbx_description
1 polymer ?
#
loop_
_entity_poly.entity_id
_entity_poly.type
_entity_poly.pdbx_seq_one_letter_code
_entity_poly.pdbx_strand_id
1 'polypeptide(L)' 'MKYPDAGITENSIRWLIFNGAENGFSRCIVRMGRKVLIDLDKFESWMDEQAANGGAV' A
#
# COMPACT_ATOMS: atom_id res chain seq x y z
N MET A 1 -0.57 13.94 8.05
CA MET A 1 -0.51 12.76 7.17
C MET A 1 -1.94 12.26 7.00
N LYS A 2 -2.41 11.89 5.79
CA LYS A 2 -3.83 11.54 5.55
C LYS A 2 -4.30 10.31 6.37
N TYR A 3 -3.36 9.49 6.86
CA TYR A 3 -3.64 8.30 7.67
C TYR A 3 -2.71 8.23 8.91
N PRO A 4 -2.96 9.07 9.94
CA PRO A 4 -2.10 9.09 11.13
C PRO A 4 -2.26 7.82 11.99
N ASP A 5 -3.44 7.22 12.02
CA ASP A 5 -3.77 6.09 12.90
C ASP A 5 -3.64 4.72 12.21
N ALA A 6 -3.27 4.69 10.92
CA ALA A 6 -3.19 3.45 10.15
C ALA A 6 -1.96 2.59 10.47
N GLY A 7 -1.07 3.04 11.37
CA GLY A 7 0.13 2.29 11.75
C GLY A 7 1.14 2.03 10.61
N ILE A 8 0.98 2.72 9.48
CA ILE A 8 1.80 2.51 8.29
C ILE A 8 3.19 3.13 8.51
N THR A 9 4.20 2.27 8.60
CA THR A 9 5.61 2.65 8.71
C THR A 9 6.30 2.59 7.36
N GLU A 10 7.42 3.29 7.20
CA GLU A 10 8.26 3.18 6.01
C GLU A 10 8.70 1.73 5.74
N ASN A 11 9.01 0.97 6.79
CA ASN A 11 9.38 -0.43 6.68
C ASN A 11 8.21 -1.28 6.14
N SER A 12 6.99 -1.04 6.63
CA SER A 12 5.80 -1.72 6.11
C SER A 12 5.56 -1.43 4.62
N ILE A 13 5.75 -0.19 4.18
CA ILE A 13 5.64 0.20 2.77
C ILE A 13 6.70 -0.51 1.92
N ARG A 14 7.95 -0.60 2.39
CA ARG A 14 9.01 -1.31 1.68
C ARG A 14 8.69 -2.80 1.53
N TRP A 15 8.19 -3.44 2.59
CA TRP A 15 7.74 -4.83 2.54
C TRP A 15 6.57 -5.01 1.56
N LEU A 16 5.60 -4.09 1.58
CA LEU A 16 4.46 -4.11 0.65
C LEU A 16 4.91 -4.01 -0.81
N ILE A 17 5.86 -3.11 -1.12
CA ILE A 17 6.44 -2.97 -2.46
C ILE A 17 7.20 -4.23 -2.87
N PHE A 18 8.01 -4.80 -1.96
CA PHE A 18 8.81 -5.99 -2.24
C PHE A 18 7.94 -7.21 -2.59
N ASN A 19 6.87 -7.43 -1.82
CA ASN A 19 5.92 -8.52 -2.03
C ASN A 19 4.75 -8.12 -2.95
N GLY A 20 4.91 -7.03 -3.70
CA GLY A 20 3.84 -6.37 -4.44
C GLY A 20 3.10 -7.25 -5.44
N ALA A 21 3.74 -8.31 -5.94
CA ALA A 21 3.15 -9.25 -6.88
C ALA A 21 2.19 -10.23 -6.20
N GLU A 22 2.45 -10.57 -4.93
CA GLU A 22 1.68 -11.54 -4.16
C GLU A 22 0.58 -10.87 -3.34
N ASN A 23 0.87 -9.72 -2.73
CA ASN A 23 -0.08 -8.97 -1.90
C ASN A 23 -0.96 -7.98 -2.70
N GLY A 24 -0.77 -7.88 -4.02
CA GLY A 24 -1.52 -6.98 -4.91
C GLY A 24 -1.12 -5.50 -4.85
N PHE A 25 -0.19 -5.11 -3.96
CA PHE A 25 0.20 -3.71 -3.74
C PHE A 25 0.90 -3.06 -4.93
N SER A 26 1.43 -3.85 -5.89
CA SER A 26 2.06 -3.30 -7.11
C SER A 26 1.13 -2.36 -7.88
N ARG A 27 -0.19 -2.60 -7.83
CA ARG A 27 -1.19 -1.76 -8.51
C ARG A 27 -1.25 -0.33 -7.96
N CYS A 28 -0.86 -0.13 -6.70
CA CYS A 28 -0.85 1.15 -6.02
C CYS A 28 0.40 1.98 -6.34
N ILE A 29 1.41 1.39 -6.99
CA ILE A 29 2.72 2.02 -7.19
C ILE A 29 2.83 2.68 -8.57
N VAL A 30 3.24 3.94 -8.58
CA VAL A 30 3.67 4.67 -9.78
C VAL A 30 5.16 4.98 -9.66
N ARG A 31 5.96 4.44 -10.58
CA ARG A 31 7.41 4.71 -10.64
C ARG A 31 7.67 5.90 -11.56
N MET A 32 8.28 6.96 -11.01
CA MET A 32 8.65 8.15 -11.77
C MET A 32 10.15 8.44 -11.57
N GLY A 33 10.97 7.85 -12.44
CA GLY A 33 12.43 7.89 -12.30
C GLY A 33 12.90 7.23 -11.01
N ARG A 34 13.58 8.00 -10.14
CA ARG A 34 14.06 7.52 -8.83
C ARG A 34 13.02 7.63 -7.71
N LYS A 35 11.81 8.11 -8.02
CA LYS A 35 10.73 8.28 -7.05
C LYS A 35 9.75 7.12 -7.15
N VAL A 36 9.29 6.67 -5.99
CA VAL A 36 8.14 5.78 -5.84
C VAL A 36 7.00 6.62 -5.31
N LEU A 37 5.95 6.74 -6.11
CA LEU A 37 4.71 7.41 -5.74
C LEU A 37 3.64 6.36 -5.46
N ILE A 38 2.67 6.72 -4.62
CA ILE A 38 1.51 5.89 -4.32
C ILE A 38 0.29 6.56 -4.95
N ASP A 39 -0.39 5.82 -5.81
CA ASP A 39 -1.71 6.15 -6.34
C ASP A 39 -2.73 5.98 -5.20
N LEU A 40 -3.26 7.11 -4.73
CA LEU A 40 -4.04 7.17 -3.51
C LEU A 40 -5.36 6.41 -3.62
N ASP A 41 -6.05 6.53 -4.76
CA ASP A 41 -7.35 5.89 -4.99
C ASP A 41 -7.21 4.36 -5.04
N LYS A 42 -6.15 3.87 -5.70
CA LYS A 42 -5.83 2.43 -5.73
C LYS A 42 -5.36 1.91 -4.39
N PHE A 43 -4.67 2.74 -3.62
CA PHE A 43 -4.23 2.40 -2.27
C PHE A 43 -5.41 2.26 -1.32
N GLU A 44 -6.35 3.22 -1.31
CA GLU A 44 -7.57 3.16 -0.51
C GLU A 44 -8.41 1.93 -0.89
N SER A 45 -8.60 1.68 -2.19
CA SER A 45 -9.30 0.48 -2.67
C SER A 45 -8.61 -0.82 -2.24
N TRP A 46 -7.28 -0.84 -2.19
CA TRP A 46 -6.52 -1.99 -1.72
C TRP A 46 -6.68 -2.21 -0.22
N MET A 47 -6.67 -1.14 0.59
CA MET A 47 -6.93 -1.22 2.02
C MET A 47 -8.32 -1.82 2.32
N ASP A 48 -9.35 -1.39 1.59
CA ASP A 48 -10.71 -1.92 1.73
C ASP A 48 -10.78 -3.42 1.40
N GLU A 49 -10.09 -3.85 0.33
CA GLU A 49 -9.97 -5.27 -0.02
C GLU A 49 -9.22 -6.08 1.04
N GLN A 50 -8.15 -5.53 1.63
CA GLN A 50 -7.44 -6.22 2.72
C GLN A 50 -8.32 -6.38 3.96
N ALA A 51 -9.07 -5.35 4.34
CA ALA A 51 -9.99 -5.41 5.46
C ALA A 51 -11.10 -6.46 5.23
N ALA A 52 -11.64 -6.53 4.01
CA ALA A 52 -12.65 -7.53 3.63
C ALA A 52 -12.11 -8.98 3.65
N ASN A 53 -10.83 -9.16 3.32
CA ASN A 53 -10.17 -10.48 3.27
C ASN A 53 -9.60 -10.95 4.62
N GLY A 54 -9.88 -10.24 5.71
CA GLY A 54 -9.42 -10.60 7.06
C GLY A 54 -8.00 -10.15 7.39
N GLY A 55 -7.46 -9.17 6.66
CA GLY A 55 -6.25 -8.46 7.06
C GLY A 55 -6.48 -7.81 8.42
N ALA A 56 -5.72 -8.24 9.43
CA ALA A 56 -5.91 -7.83 10.82
C ALA A 56 -5.97 -6.30 10.95
N VAL A 57 -7.13 -5.82 11.42
CA VAL A 57 -7.29 -4.52 12.09
C VAL A 57 -6.62 -4.53 13.45
#